data_AF-A0A2C6L0A0-F1
#
_entry.id   AF-A0A2C6L0A0-F1
#
_cell.length_a   1.000
_cell.length_b   1.000
_cell.length_c   1.000
_cell.angle_alpha   90.00
_cell.angle_beta   90.00
_cell.angle_gamma   90.00
#
_symmetry.space_group_name_H-M   'P 1'
#
loop_
_entity.id
_entity.type
_entity.pdbx_description
1 polymer ?
#
loop_
_entity_poly.entity_id
_entity_poly.type
_entity_poly.pdbx_seq_one_letter_code
_entity_poly.pdbx_strand_id
1 'polypeptide(L)'
;MERLTLCCGGNPVNSVEDLTIDDLGSAEHVYEKTLGDEKYTFVDGVRHPRSCCILIQAPNDHTIAQIKDALRDGLRSVKNAIEDKCLVPGAGAYEVAAYTALQV
;
A
#
# COMPACT_ATOMS: atom_id res chain seq x y z
N MET A 1 -4.34 7.09 11.66
CA MET A 1 -4.85 5.98 12.50
C MET A 1 -5.66 4.96 11.70
N GLU A 2 -6.36 5.35 10.63
CA GLU A 2 -7.20 4.44 9.82
C GLU A 2 -6.48 3.20 9.25
N ARG A 3 -5.18 3.27 8.94
CA ARG A 3 -4.44 2.09 8.46
C ARG A 3 -4.26 1.01 9.52
N LEU A 4 -4.14 1.38 10.79
CA LEU A 4 -4.01 0.42 11.89
C LEU A 4 -5.34 -0.28 12.17
N THR A 5 -6.46 0.44 12.08
CA THR A 5 -7.79 -0.15 12.21
C THR A 5 -8.07 -1.12 11.05
N LEU A 6 -7.71 -0.75 9.81
CA LEU A 6 -7.81 -1.64 8.64
C LEU A 6 -6.84 -2.84 8.68
N CYS A 7 -5.69 -2.69 9.33
CA CYS A 7 -4.74 -3.78 9.50
C CYS A 7 -5.25 -4.73 10.59
N CYS A 8 -5.38 -4.25 11.83
CA CYS A 8 -5.60 -5.05 13.04
C CYS A 8 -7.07 -5.37 13.35
N GLY A 9 -8.03 -4.70 12.71
CA GLY A 9 -9.47 -4.94 12.85
C GLY A 9 -10.17 -4.23 14.01
N GLY A 10 -9.50 -3.33 14.73
CA GLY A 10 -10.09 -2.57 15.84
C GLY A 10 -10.78 -1.27 15.40
N ASN A 11 -11.64 -0.72 16.26
CA ASN A 11 -12.36 0.53 16.03
C ASN A 11 -11.80 1.68 16.89
N PRO A 12 -11.73 2.91 16.36
CA PRO A 12 -11.33 4.07 17.15
C PRO A 12 -12.49 4.52 18.05
N VAL A 13 -12.25 4.56 19.36
CA VAL A 13 -13.22 5.00 20.37
C VAL A 13 -12.76 6.32 21.00
N ASN A 14 -13.69 7.25 21.24
CA ASN A 14 -13.37 8.59 21.76
C ASN A 14 -13.29 8.65 23.29
N SER A 15 -14.02 7.77 23.99
CA SER A 15 -14.04 7.67 25.44
C SER A 15 -13.63 6.27 25.88
N VAL A 16 -12.89 6.17 26.99
CA VAL A 16 -12.49 4.88 27.57
C VAL A 16 -13.69 4.14 28.16
N GLU A 17 -14.73 4.86 28.57
CA GLU A 17 -15.96 4.29 29.16
C GLU A 17 -16.80 3.54 28.13
N ASP A 18 -16.70 3.90 26.85
CA ASP A 18 -17.42 3.27 25.74
C ASP A 18 -16.67 2.09 25.12
N LEU A 19 -15.48 1.75 25.63
CA LEU A 19 -14.62 0.73 25.05
C LEU A 19 -15.20 -0.67 25.27
N THR A 20 -15.46 -1.38 24.19
CA THR A 20 -15.86 -2.79 24.23
C THR A 20 -14.76 -3.72 23.73
N ILE A 21 -14.88 -5.01 24.03
CA ILE A 21 -13.92 -6.03 23.56
C ILE A 21 -13.91 -6.10 22.02
N ASP A 22 -15.06 -5.82 21.39
CA ASP A 22 -15.22 -5.85 19.94
C ASP A 22 -14.50 -4.70 19.23
N ASP A 23 -14.11 -3.65 19.96
CA ASP A 23 -13.34 -2.53 19.41
C ASP A 23 -11.83 -2.81 19.36
N LEU A 24 -11.36 -3.90 19.97
CA LEU A 24 -9.95 -4.24 20.06
C LEU A 24 -9.46 -4.98 18.80
N GLY A 25 -8.31 -4.56 18.27
CA GLY A 25 -7.61 -5.25 17.19
C GLY A 25 -6.66 -6.35 17.69
N SER A 26 -6.18 -7.20 16.77
CA SER A 26 -5.22 -8.26 17.09
C SER A 26 -3.98 -8.21 16.19
N ALA A 27 -2.81 -8.53 16.76
CA ALA A 27 -1.54 -8.72 16.07
C ALA A 27 -0.70 -9.76 16.83
N GLU A 28 0.08 -10.56 16.12
CA GLU A 28 0.96 -11.57 16.75
C GLU A 28 2.23 -10.94 17.31
N HIS A 29 2.80 -9.95 16.61
CA HIS A 29 4.06 -9.33 16.99
C HIS A 29 3.95 -7.81 16.91
N VAL A 30 4.26 -7.14 18.02
CA VAL A 30 4.40 -5.69 18.06
C VAL A 30 5.74 -5.39 18.72
N TYR A 31 6.64 -4.74 17.98
CA TYR A 31 7.97 -4.42 18.48
C TYR A 31 8.45 -3.08 17.93
N GLU A 32 9.34 -2.45 18.68
CA GLU A 32 10.03 -1.24 18.27
C GLU A 32 11.39 -1.59 17.71
N LYS A 33 11.76 -0.96 16.59
CA LYS A 33 13.09 -1.06 16.00
C LYS A 33 13.60 0.33 15.66
N THR A 34 14.79 0.64 16.13
CA THR A 34 15.47 1.89 15.79
C THR A 34 16.15 1.75 14.43
N LEU A 35 15.87 2.69 13.53
CA LEU A 35 16.49 2.78 12.20
C LEU A 35 17.06 4.20 12.05
N GLY A 36 18.39 4.32 12.05
CA GLY A 36 19.05 5.62 12.15
C GLY A 36 18.77 6.27 13.50
N ASP A 37 18.32 7.52 13.48
CA ASP A 37 17.97 8.28 14.68
C ASP A 37 16.49 8.19 15.05
N GLU A 38 15.70 7.42 14.30
CA GLU A 38 14.25 7.29 14.48
C GLU A 38 13.86 5.90 14.98
N LYS A 39 12.81 5.87 15.80
CA LYS A 39 12.21 4.65 16.35
C LYS A 39 10.92 4.35 15.60
N TYR A 40 10.83 3.13 15.07
CA TYR A 40 9.67 2.66 14.32
C TYR A 40 9.00 1.52 15.08
N THR A 41 7.67 1.57 15.19
CA THR A 41 6.87 0.46 15.71
C THR A 41 6.37 -0.39 14.56
N PHE A 42 6.75 -1.67 14.54
CA PHE A 42 6.29 -2.66 13.59
C PHE A 42 5.17 -3.49 14.22
N VAL A 43 4.15 -3.77 13.41
CA VAL A 43 2.97 -4.56 13.79
C VAL A 43 2.82 -5.66 12.75
N ASP A 44 3.22 -6.87 13.12
CA ASP A 44 3.34 -8.03 12.24
C ASP A 44 2.42 -9.18 12.68
N GLY A 45 2.17 -10.12 11.77
CA GLY A 45 1.34 -11.31 12.01
C GLY A 45 -0.11 -10.96 12.31
N VAL A 46 -0.73 -10.21 11.40
CA VAL A 46 -2.14 -9.83 11.50
C VAL A 46 -2.97 -10.77 10.64
N ARG A 47 -4.09 -11.28 11.17
CA ARG A 47 -4.85 -12.39 10.53
C ARG A 47 -5.52 -12.03 9.20
N HIS A 48 -6.06 -10.81 9.07
CA HIS A 48 -6.78 -10.37 7.88
C HIS A 48 -6.44 -8.91 7.53
N PRO A 49 -5.20 -8.63 7.10
CA PRO A 49 -4.76 -7.26 6.87
C PRO A 49 -5.40 -6.72 5.58
N ARG A 50 -6.25 -5.69 5.71
CA ARG A 50 -6.74 -4.91 4.55
C ARG A 50 -5.83 -3.74 4.18
N SER A 51 -4.82 -3.47 5.02
CA SER A 51 -3.83 -2.41 4.82
C SER A 51 -2.46 -2.94 5.19
N CYS A 52 -1.44 -2.55 4.42
CA CYS A 52 -0.04 -2.83 4.70
C CYS A 52 0.80 -1.54 4.62
N CYS A 53 2.01 -1.57 5.16
CA CYS A 53 2.97 -0.47 5.09
C CYS A 53 4.24 -0.95 4.39
N ILE A 54 4.74 -0.14 3.44
CA ILE A 54 6.04 -0.34 2.81
C ILE A 54 6.96 0.75 3.34
N LEU A 55 8.01 0.35 4.04
CA LEU A 55 9.06 1.27 4.51
C LEU A 55 10.12 1.42 3.41
N ILE A 56 10.37 2.65 2.97
CA ILE A 56 11.35 2.98 1.94
C ILE A 56 12.54 3.67 2.60
N GLN A 57 13.74 3.14 2.39
CA GLN A 57 14.98 3.76 2.83
C GLN A 57 15.84 4.09 1.60
N ALA A 58 16.28 5.34 1.49
CA ALA A 58 17.16 5.79 0.42
C ALA A 58 18.14 6.87 0.92
N PRO A 59 19.22 7.17 0.18
CA PRO A 59 20.30 8.04 0.66
C PRO A 59 19.94 9.54 0.67
N ASN A 60 18.90 9.95 -0.06
CA ASN A 60 18.42 11.33 -0.08
C ASN A 60 16.91 11.40 -0.35
N ASP A 61 16.29 12.52 0.03
CA ASP A 61 14.84 12.72 -0.09
C ASP A 61 14.33 12.67 -1.53
N HIS A 62 15.17 13.09 -2.49
CA HIS A 62 14.80 13.06 -3.90
C HIS A 62 14.60 11.61 -4.40
N THR A 63 15.50 10.70 -4.04
CA THR A 63 15.37 9.27 -4.36
C THR A 63 14.19 8.65 -3.63
N ILE A 64 13.93 9.02 -2.36
CA ILE A 64 12.74 8.55 -1.63
C ILE A 64 11.46 8.96 -2.37
N ALA A 65 11.36 10.21 -2.81
CA ALA A 65 10.21 10.71 -3.57
C ALA A 65 10.03 9.95 -4.89
N GLN A 66 11.10 9.74 -5.65
CA GLN A 66 11.06 8.97 -6.90
C GLN A 66 10.59 7.53 -6.69
N ILE A 67 11.12 6.82 -5.69
CA ILE A 67 10.71 5.44 -5.39
C ILE A 67 9.25 5.40 -4.94
N LYS A 68 8.81 6.37 -4.13
CA LYS A 68 7.43 6.48 -3.67
C LYS A 68 6.45 6.65 -4.84
N ASP A 69 6.79 7.49 -5.81
CA ASP A 69 5.96 7.71 -6.99
C ASP A 69 5.95 6.49 -7.90
N ALA A 70 7.11 5.87 -8.15
CA ALA A 70 7.23 4.63 -8.92
C ALA A 70 6.40 3.48 -8.31
N LEU A 71 6.44 3.31 -6.97
CA LEU A 71 5.64 2.31 -6.28
C LEU A 71 4.13 2.60 -6.41
N ARG A 72 3.71 3.86 -6.31
CA ARG A 72 2.30 4.24 -6.49
C ARG A 72 1.80 3.93 -7.90
N ASP A 73 2.59 4.27 -8.92
CA ASP A 73 2.25 4.00 -10.31
C ASP A 73 2.23 2.50 -10.62
N GLY A 74 3.18 1.75 -10.07
CA GLY A 74 3.21 0.30 -10.16
C GLY A 74 1.98 -0.35 -9.53
N LEU A 75 1.63 0.03 -8.29
CA LEU A 75 0.44 -0.50 -7.60
C LEU A 75 -0.85 -0.16 -8.36
N ARG A 76 -0.94 1.03 -8.93
CA ARG A 76 -2.09 1.43 -9.76
C ARG A 76 -2.20 0.59 -11.02
N SER A 77 -1.08 0.30 -11.68
CA SER A 77 -1.05 -0.55 -12.87
C SER A 77 -1.49 -1.98 -12.55
N VAL A 78 -1.02 -2.54 -11.42
CA VAL A 78 -1.44 -3.88 -10.96
C VAL A 78 -2.93 -3.91 -10.65
N LYS A 79 -3.46 -2.86 -9.97
CA LYS A 79 -4.90 -2.73 -9.71
C LYS A 79 -5.71 -2.78 -11.01
N ASN A 80 -5.34 -1.96 -11.99
CA ASN A 80 -6.04 -1.92 -13.28
C ASN A 80 -5.97 -3.27 -14.00
N ALA A 81 -4.82 -3.94 -13.99
CA ALA A 81 -4.68 -5.26 -14.61
C ALA A 81 -5.60 -6.32 -13.96
N ILE A 82 -5.79 -6.26 -12.63
CA ILE A 82 -6.70 -7.16 -11.91
C ILE A 82 -8.18 -6.84 -12.24
N GLU A 83 -8.53 -5.55 -12.35
CA GLU A 83 -9.90 -5.11 -12.64
C GLU A 83 -10.29 -5.37 -14.11
N ASP A 84 -9.45 -4.99 -15.05
CA ASP A 84 -9.74 -5.03 -16.50
C ASP A 84 -9.55 -6.43 -17.09
N LYS A 85 -8.71 -7.27 -16.46
CA LYS A 85 -8.36 -8.64 -16.91
C LYS A 85 -7.87 -8.71 -18.35
N CYS A 86 -7.34 -7.62 -18.89
CA CYS A 86 -6.77 -7.53 -20.23
C CYS A 86 -5.44 -6.78 -20.18
N LEU A 87 -4.63 -6.99 -21.21
CA LEU A 87 -3.32 -6.35 -21.36
C LEU A 87 -3.16 -5.87 -22.80
N VAL A 88 -2.47 -4.75 -22.95
CA VAL A 88 -2.15 -4.16 -24.25
C VAL A 88 -0.64 -4.30 -24.49
N PRO A 89 -0.20 -4.71 -25.70
CA PRO A 89 1.22 -4.79 -26.02
C PRO A 89 1.85 -3.38 -26.00
N GLY A 90 2.92 -3.22 -25.22
CA GLY A 90 3.63 -1.95 -25.07
C GLY A 90 4.68 -1.68 -26.15
N ALA A 91 5.62 -0.79 -25.82
CA ALA A 91 6.75 -0.41 -26.68
C ALA A 91 6.36 0.09 -28.08
N GLY A 92 5.26 0.86 -28.19
CA GLY A 92 4.79 1.40 -29.45
C GLY A 92 3.92 0.44 -30.29
N ALA A 93 3.79 -0.83 -29.87
CA ALA A 93 3.06 -1.83 -30.66
C ALA A 93 1.57 -1.49 -30.80
N TYR A 94 0.95 -1.04 -29.72
CA TYR A 94 -0.44 -0.59 -29.74
C TYR A 94 -0.64 0.64 -30.62
N GLU A 95 0.26 1.62 -30.52
CA GLU A 95 0.20 2.88 -31.26
C GLU A 95 0.31 2.63 -32.77
N VAL A 96 1.20 1.73 -33.20
CA VAL A 96 1.32 1.31 -34.61
C VAL A 96 0.05 0.58 -35.08
N ALA A 97 -0.45 -0.36 -34.28
CA ALA A 97 -1.67 -1.10 -34.63
C ALA A 97 -2.89 -0.18 -34.75
N ALA A 98 -3.04 0.80 -33.85
CA ALA A 98 -4.11 1.78 -33.87
C ALA A 98 -4.04 2.69 -35.10
N TYR A 99 -2.84 3.15 -35.48
CA TYR A 99 -2.64 3.95 -36.70
C TYR A 99 -3.09 3.17 -37.96
N THR A 100 -2.66 1.92 -38.10
CA THR A 100 -3.04 1.08 -39.25
C THR A 100 -4.54 0.83 -39.30
N ALA A 101 -5.19 0.60 -38.16
CA ALA A 101 -6.63 0.35 -38.08
C ALA A 101 -7.49 1.56 -38.47
N LEU A 102 -7.01 2.79 -38.25
CA LEU A 102 -7.72 4.03 -38.57
C LEU A 102 -7.53 4.52 -40.01
N GLN A 103 -6.63 3.91 -40.79
CA GLN A 103 -6.38 4.27 -42.19
C GLN A 103 -7.37 3.63 -43.18
N VAL A 104 -8.38 2.90 -42.67
CA VAL A 104 -9.51 2.33 -43.43
C VAL A 104 -10.68 3.29 -43.38
#